data_AF-A0A8X6FG11-F1
#
_entry.id   AF-A0A8X6FG11-F1
#
_cell.length_a   1.000
_cell.length_b   1.000
_cell.length_c   1.000
_cell.angle_alpha   90.00
_cell.angle_beta   90.00
_cell.angle_gamma   90.00
#
_symmetry.space_group_name_H-M   'P 1'
#
loop_
_entity.id
_entity.type
_entity.pdbx_description
1 polymer ?
#
loop_
_entity_poly.entity_id
_entity_poly.type
_entity_poly.pdbx_seq_one_letter_code
_entity_poly.pdbx_strand_id
1 'polypeptide(L)'
;MAKGKWYLDLLELSMIPGIAALIQSKSCSIFSFRLCVLVCAITGFMWQTKVMVDEYLGYPTVLHIEDRRLETVRFPGVTFCYLNGYGQSASALYFIYAF
;
A
#
# COMPACT_ATOMS: atom_id res chain seq x y z
N MET A 1 -48.60 20.01 -17.30
CA MET A 1 -47.37 19.16 -17.27
C MET A 1 -46.16 20.08 -17.43
N ALA A 2 -45.48 20.39 -16.33
CA ALA A 2 -44.30 21.24 -16.35
C ALA A 2 -43.10 20.44 -16.90
N LYS A 3 -42.84 20.54 -18.20
CA LYS A 3 -41.59 20.09 -18.82
C LYS A 3 -40.48 21.04 -18.36
N GLY A 4 -39.61 20.61 -17.45
CA GLY A 4 -38.41 21.42 -17.21
C GLY A 4 -37.48 21.10 -16.06
N LYS A 5 -37.83 20.23 -15.09
CA LYS A 5 -36.99 20.07 -13.87
C LYS A 5 -36.77 18.65 -13.36
N TRP A 6 -36.97 17.62 -14.18
CA TRP A 6 -36.74 16.22 -13.80
C TRP A 6 -35.31 15.93 -13.27
N TYR A 7 -34.32 16.71 -13.73
CA TYR A 7 -32.92 16.57 -13.30
C TYR A 7 -32.68 17.09 -11.87
N LEU A 8 -33.46 18.07 -11.40
CA LEU A 8 -33.33 18.57 -10.03
C LEU A 8 -33.83 17.54 -9.02
N ASP A 9 -34.92 16.84 -9.34
CA ASP A 9 -35.46 15.76 -8.51
C ASP A 9 -34.45 14.60 -8.40
N LEU A 10 -33.75 14.28 -9.48
CA LEU A 10 -32.66 13.28 -9.48
C LEU A 10 -31.44 13.72 -8.67
N LEU A 11 -31.08 15.00 -8.72
CA LEU A 11 -29.96 15.54 -7.95
C LEU A 11 -30.29 15.62 -6.45
N GLU A 12 -31.54 15.86 -6.10
CA GLU A 12 -32.03 15.82 -4.71
C GLU A 12 -32.05 14.37 -4.17
N LEU A 13 -32.29 13.38 -5.03
CA LEU A 13 -32.15 11.96 -4.73
C LEU A 13 -30.70 11.48 -4.66
N SER A 14 -29.72 12.31 -5.03
CA SER A 14 -28.32 11.90 -4.93
C SER A 14 -27.89 11.78 -3.47
N MET A 15 -27.20 10.69 -3.13
CA MET A 15 -26.60 10.48 -1.81
C MET A 15 -25.44 11.43 -1.49
N ILE A 16 -25.20 12.45 -2.33
CA ILE A 16 -24.12 13.42 -2.15
C ILE A 16 -24.71 14.62 -1.38
N PRO A 17 -24.49 14.71 -0.06
CA PRO A 17 -25.16 15.72 0.78
C PRO A 17 -24.85 17.16 0.35
N GLY A 18 -23.67 17.39 -0.25
CA GLY A 18 -23.28 18.70 -0.74
C GLY A 18 -24.07 19.18 -1.97
N ILE A 19 -24.59 18.27 -2.80
CA ILE A 19 -25.39 18.63 -3.98
C ILE A 19 -26.81 19.01 -3.56
N ALA A 20 -27.41 18.25 -2.64
CA ALA A 20 -28.71 18.57 -2.06
C ALA A 20 -28.69 19.95 -1.38
N ALA A 21 -27.64 20.25 -0.61
CA ALA A 21 -27.45 21.55 0.02
C ALA A 21 -27.19 22.68 -0.98
N LEU A 22 -26.62 22.39 -2.15
CA LEU A 22 -26.39 23.39 -3.21
C LEU A 22 -27.73 23.85 -3.82
N ILE A 23 -28.61 22.89 -4.13
CA ILE A 23 -29.90 23.12 -4.80
C ILE A 23 -30.87 23.91 -3.91
N GLN A 24 -30.82 23.69 -2.59
CA GLN A 24 -31.68 24.41 -1.64
C GLN A 24 -31.27 25.88 -1.41
N SER A 25 -30.10 26.32 -1.91
CA SER A 25 -29.64 27.68 -1.69
C SER A 25 -30.31 28.70 -2.63
N LYS A 26 -30.88 29.77 -2.06
CA LYS A 26 -31.60 30.81 -2.83
C LYS A 26 -30.72 32.03 -3.17
N SER A 27 -29.63 32.24 -2.43
CA SER A 27 -28.75 33.40 -2.58
C SER A 27 -27.47 33.03 -3.34
N CYS A 28 -27.13 33.82 -4.37
CA CYS A 28 -25.98 33.57 -5.26
C CYS A 28 -24.63 33.50 -4.50
N SER A 29 -24.46 34.30 -3.44
CA SER A 29 -23.23 34.30 -2.63
C SER A 29 -23.07 32.99 -1.83
N ILE A 30 -24.16 32.49 -1.23
CA ILE A 30 -24.17 31.23 -0.49
C ILE A 30 -23.99 30.04 -1.44
N PHE A 31 -24.59 30.11 -2.63
CA PHE A 31 -24.42 29.12 -3.68
C PHE A 31 -22.94 28.98 -4.06
N SER A 32 -22.27 30.11 -4.34
CA SER A 32 -20.86 30.14 -4.72
C SER A 32 -19.96 29.59 -3.62
N PHE A 33 -20.22 29.96 -2.35
CA PHE A 33 -19.48 29.41 -1.21
C PHE A 33 -19.66 27.89 -1.08
N ARG A 34 -20.89 27.38 -1.17
CA ARG A 34 -21.17 25.94 -1.08
C ARG A 34 -20.56 25.16 -2.26
N LEU A 35 -20.55 25.75 -3.45
CA LEU A 35 -19.87 25.19 -4.61
C LEU A 35 -18.37 25.07 -4.36
N CYS A 36 -17.72 26.13 -3.86
CA CYS A 36 -16.30 26.10 -3.53
C CYS A 36 -15.98 25.02 -2.49
N VAL A 37 -16.79 24.89 -1.44
CA VAL A 37 -16.61 23.84 -0.43
C VAL A 37 -16.71 22.44 -1.04
N LEU A 38 -17.70 22.20 -1.90
CA LEU A 38 -17.87 20.92 -2.59
C LEU A 38 -16.68 20.59 -3.50
N VAL A 39 -16.20 21.57 -4.28
CA VAL A 39 -15.02 21.41 -5.14
C VAL A 39 -13.76 21.14 -4.32
N CYS A 40 -13.54 21.88 -3.23
CA CYS A 40 -12.44 21.62 -2.31
C CYS A 40 -12.50 20.22 -1.70
N ALA A 41 -13.69 19.74 -1.33
CA ALA A 41 -13.86 18.39 -0.79
C ALA A 41 -13.54 17.30 -1.84
N ILE A 42 -14.00 17.47 -3.09
CA ILE A 42 -13.73 16.52 -4.18
C ILE A 42 -12.24 16.50 -4.51
N THR A 43 -11.60 17.67 -4.65
CA THR A 43 -10.17 17.76 -4.94
C THR A 43 -9.32 17.18 -3.82
N GLY A 44 -9.66 17.45 -2.55
CA GLY A 44 -8.99 16.85 -1.40
C GLY A 44 -9.15 15.32 -1.36
N PHE A 45 -10.35 14.82 -1.68
CA PHE A 45 -10.59 13.38 -1.79
C PHE A 45 -9.71 12.75 -2.89
N MET A 46 -9.69 13.32 -4.10
CA MET A 46 -8.86 12.81 -5.19
C MET A 46 -7.37 12.83 -4.86
N TRP A 47 -6.90 13.89 -4.18
CA TRP A 47 -5.52 13.98 -3.72
C TRP A 47 -5.18 12.86 -2.73
N GLN A 48 -6.03 12.65 -1.72
CA GLN A 48 -5.84 11.60 -0.73
C GLN A 48 -5.84 10.22 -1.38
N THR A 49 -6.79 9.96 -2.29
CA THR A 49 -6.85 8.70 -3.03
C THR A 49 -5.58 8.48 -3.83
N LYS A 50 -5.06 9.50 -4.51
CA LYS A 50 -3.80 9.40 -5.27
C LYS A 50 -2.65 8.97 -4.36
N VAL A 51 -2.45 9.65 -3.23
CA VAL A 51 -1.39 9.32 -2.27
C VAL A 51 -1.51 7.86 -1.80
N MET A 52 -2.71 7.42 -1.48
CA MET A 52 -2.97 6.05 -1.02
C MET A 52 -2.71 5.01 -2.12
N VAL A 53 -3.05 5.31 -3.37
CA VAL A 53 -2.75 4.45 -4.52
C VAL A 53 -1.24 4.40 -4.79
N ASP A 54 -0.54 5.52 -4.73
CA ASP A 54 0.91 5.58 -4.90
C ASP A 54 1.61 4.76 -3.80
N GLU A 55 1.15 4.85 -2.56
CA GLU A 55 1.66 4.06 -1.43
C GLU A 55 1.38 2.56 -1.61
N TYR A 56 0.18 2.20 -2.08
CA TYR A 56 -0.16 0.82 -2.40
C TYR A 56 0.73 0.23 -3.51
N LEU A 57 0.94 1.00 -4.58
CA LEU A 57 1.80 0.60 -5.71
C LEU A 57 3.29 0.61 -5.37
N GLY A 58 3.68 1.28 -4.28
CA GLY A 58 5.03 1.20 -3.72
C GLY A 58 5.34 -0.16 -3.09
N TYR A 59 4.34 -1.04 -2.93
CA TYR A 59 4.45 -2.35 -2.26
C TYR A 59 5.29 -2.32 -0.97
N PRO A 60 5.03 -1.40 -0.02
CA PRO A 60 5.78 -1.35 1.21
C PRO A 60 5.53 -2.62 2.02
N THR A 61 6.60 -3.30 2.40
CA THR A 61 6.54 -4.50 3.26
C THR A 61 6.85 -4.14 4.69
N VAL A 62 5.97 -4.51 5.62
CA VAL A 62 6.22 -4.40 7.07
C VAL A 62 6.77 -5.73 7.58
N LEU A 63 7.99 -5.72 8.12
CA LEU A 63 8.57 -6.90 8.76
C LEU A 63 8.11 -6.96 10.22
N HIS A 64 7.28 -7.93 10.55
CA HIS A 64 6.89 -8.20 11.93
C HIS A 64 7.83 -9.24 12.53
N ILE A 65 8.78 -8.80 13.35
CA ILE A 65 9.69 -9.70 14.09
C ILE A 65 8.99 -10.12 15.38
N GLU A 66 8.72 -11.41 15.51
CA GLU A 66 8.16 -11.99 16.72
C GLU A 66 9.16 -13.00 17.28
N ASP A 67 9.58 -12.80 18.54
CA ASP A 67 10.45 -13.75 19.23
C ASP A 67 9.59 -14.90 19.78
N ARG A 68 9.55 -15.99 19.02
CA ARG A 68 8.83 -17.21 19.42
C ARG A 68 9.79 -18.14 20.13
N ARG A 69 9.53 -18.40 21.42
CA ARG A 69 10.16 -19.53 22.13
C ARG A 69 9.62 -20.84 21.58
N LEU A 70 10.41 -21.48 20.73
CA LEU A 70 10.09 -22.80 20.16
C LEU A 70 10.47 -23.90 21.16
N GLU A 71 9.55 -24.83 21.44
CA GLU A 71 9.81 -26.00 22.31
C GLU A 71 10.83 -26.96 21.70
N THR A 72 10.93 -27.00 20.37
CA THR A 72 11.94 -27.76 19.63
C THR A 72 12.48 -26.94 18.46
N VAL A 73 13.80 -26.87 18.35
CA VAL A 73 14.51 -26.17 17.25
C VAL A 73 15.44 -27.17 16.58
N ARG A 74 15.47 -27.19 15.25
CA ARG A 74 16.42 -28.01 14.51
C ARG A 74 17.83 -27.49 14.72
N PHE A 75 18.76 -28.38 15.06
CA PHE A 75 20.17 -28.01 15.17
C PHE A 75 20.70 -27.55 13.80
N PRO A 76 21.38 -26.40 13.71
CA PRO A 76 21.88 -25.90 12.44
C PRO A 76 23.02 -26.79 11.91
N GLY A 77 23.17 -26.83 10.59
CA GLY A 77 24.33 -27.47 9.96
C GLY A 77 25.60 -26.71 10.34
N VAL A 78 26.47 -27.32 11.13
CA VAL A 78 27.77 -26.74 11.49
C VAL A 78 28.77 -27.17 10.44
N THR A 79 29.26 -26.20 9.66
CA THR A 79 30.39 -26.43 8.75
C THR A 79 31.65 -25.93 9.41
N PHE A 80 32.67 -26.79 9.52
CA PHE A 80 33.98 -26.42 10.04
C PHE A 80 35.00 -26.42 8.90
N CYS A 81 35.81 -25.36 8.83
CA CYS A 81 36.94 -25.29 7.91
C CYS A 81 38.25 -25.47 8.68
N TYR A 82 39.15 -26.27 8.14
CA TYR A 82 40.50 -26.40 8.67
C TYR A 82 41.32 -25.17 8.24
N LEU A 83 41.84 -24.41 9.21
CA LEU A 83 42.61 -23.18 8.95
C LEU A 83 43.99 -23.43 8.32
N ASN A 84 44.43 -24.68 8.28
CA ASN A 84 45.64 -25.07 7.57
C ASN A 84 45.26 -25.38 6.13
N GLY A 85 45.36 -24.37 5.25
CA GLY A 85 45.08 -24.50 3.81
C GLY A 85 46.00 -25.46 3.05
N TYR A 86 47.01 -26.03 3.71
CA TYR A 86 47.88 -27.07 3.16
C TYR A 86 48.26 -28.06 4.25
N GLY A 87 47.61 -29.23 4.27
CA GLY A 87 48.22 -30.39 4.92
C GLY A 87 49.45 -30.77 4.13
N GLN A 88 50.63 -30.85 4.76
CA GLN A 88 51.86 -31.37 4.14
C GLN A 88 51.72 -32.81 3.58
N SER A 89 50.57 -33.45 3.80
CA SER A 89 50.22 -34.80 3.33
C SER A 89 49.35 -34.81 2.06
N ALA A 90 48.82 -33.66 1.60
CA ALA A 90 47.97 -33.60 0.39
C ALA A 90 48.77 -33.75 -0.92
N SER A 91 50.09 -33.58 -0.87
CA SER A 91 51.00 -33.84 -1.99
C SER A 91 51.40 -35.31 -2.13
N ALA A 92 51.15 -36.17 -1.14
CA ALA A 92 51.54 -37.59 -1.18
C ALA A 92 50.43 -38.52 -1.72
N LEU A 93 49.18 -38.07 -1.77
CA LEU A 93 48.03 -38.92 -2.13
C LEU A 93 47.69 -38.93 -3.64
N TYR A 94 48.28 -38.02 -4.44
CA TYR A 94 48.10 -38.01 -5.89
C TYR A 94 48.97 -39.05 -6.64
N PHE A 95 49.89 -39.75 -5.97
CA PHE A 95 50.75 -40.76 -6.59
C PHE A 95 50.25 -42.22 -6.47
N ILE A 96 49.17 -42.48 -5.71
CA ILE A 96 48.73 -43.86 -5.41
C ILE A 96 47.52 -44.30 -6.28
N TYR A 97 46.90 -43.40 -7.06
CA TYR A 97 45.78 -43.74 -7.97
C TYR A 97 46.16 -43.71 -9.46
N ALA A 98 47.45 -43.90 -9.77
CA ALA A 98 47.93 -44.01 -11.13
C ALA A 98 48.78 -45.28 -11.33
N PHE A 99 48.26 -46.45 -10.93
CA PHE A 99 48.60 -47.78 -11.45
C PHE A 99 47.48 -48.77 -11.14
#